data_AF-A0A0D3KYN3-F1
#
_entry.id   AF-A0A0D3KYN3-F1
#
_cell.length_a   1.000
_cell.length_b   1.000
_cell.length_c   1.000
_cell.angle_alpha   90.00
_cell.angle_beta   90.00
_cell.angle_gamma   90.00
#
_symmetry.space_group_name_H-M   'P 1'
#
loop_
_entity.id
_entity.type
_entity.pdbx_description
1 polymer ?
#
loop_
_entity_poly.entity_id
_entity_poly.type
_entity_poly.pdbx_seq_one_letter_code
_entity_poly.pdbx_strand_id
1 'polypeptide(L)'
;MQLLDHEGRNAAAQPSSAAAHAACLAAIDERLRRAAGDGMPLRARTAVQLPPPAPAGPGRASLAFLIMAHRRFAHATVARLVRALDAPSHLFLLHIDARAHSAVAGWAASEPRVHLLERRPVGWGAASQVEVLLEAVAIALAAAPSLDFVINLSDADVALRTGRELSSFLARHRGTSFVAAKFPARDGMRYGAHATMRTPAWLEPPPPQGTSFFHGSQWAVLSAEAASRLHTVSSCSRGTVWCTPQLSEH
;
A
#
# COMPACT_ATOMS: atom_id res chain seq x y z
N MET A 1 -0.53 -16.91 6.21
CA MET A 1 -1.64 -15.93 6.36
C MET A 1 -2.86 -16.53 7.09
N GLN A 2 -3.19 -16.06 8.30
CA GLN A 2 -4.55 -16.21 8.85
C GLN A 2 -5.26 -14.86 8.67
N LEU A 3 -6.12 -14.77 7.67
CA LEU A 3 -7.02 -13.63 7.53
C LEU A 3 -8.06 -13.78 8.65
N LEU A 4 -8.26 -12.82 9.54
CA LEU A 4 -9.25 -12.95 10.62
C LEU A 4 -10.50 -12.12 10.28
N ASP A 5 -11.68 -12.66 10.51
CA ASP A 5 -12.94 -11.91 10.36
C ASP A 5 -13.17 -10.97 11.56
N HIS A 6 -14.28 -10.21 11.51
CA HIS A 6 -14.66 -9.28 12.58
C HIS A 6 -14.96 -9.94 13.94
N GLU A 7 -15.02 -11.26 14.01
CA GLU A 7 -15.19 -12.05 15.23
C GLU A 7 -13.88 -12.73 15.66
N GLY A 8 -12.74 -12.40 15.02
CA GLY A 8 -11.44 -12.97 15.34
C GLY A 8 -11.24 -14.40 14.84
N ARG A 9 -12.15 -14.92 13.99
CA ARG A 9 -12.05 -16.27 13.42
C ARG A 9 -11.17 -16.26 12.20
N ASN A 10 -10.37 -17.30 12.01
CA ASN A 10 -9.57 -17.48 10.80
C ASN A 10 -10.48 -17.66 9.57
N ALA A 11 -10.60 -16.59 8.77
CA ALA A 11 -11.26 -16.52 7.48
C ALA A 11 -10.54 -17.32 6.39
N ALA A 12 -9.44 -18.02 6.64
CA ALA A 12 -8.98 -19.13 5.77
C ALA A 12 -9.44 -20.50 6.26
N ALA A 13 -9.88 -20.61 7.53
CA ALA A 13 -10.40 -21.85 8.12
C ALA A 13 -11.94 -21.96 8.05
N GLN A 14 -12.64 -20.89 7.65
CA GLN A 14 -14.07 -20.97 7.38
C GLN A 14 -14.30 -21.64 6.01
N PRO A 15 -15.17 -22.66 5.92
CA PRO A 15 -15.43 -23.38 4.67
C PRO A 15 -15.88 -22.45 3.52
N SER A 16 -16.58 -21.37 3.84
CA SER A 16 -17.08 -20.36 2.90
C SER A 16 -15.98 -19.50 2.27
N SER A 17 -14.80 -19.43 2.88
CA SER A 17 -13.74 -18.49 2.50
C SER A 17 -12.40 -19.17 2.19
N ALA A 18 -12.19 -20.43 2.62
CA ALA A 18 -11.05 -21.25 2.21
C ALA A 18 -11.06 -21.50 0.69
N ALA A 19 -12.23 -21.86 0.14
CA ALA A 19 -12.42 -22.03 -1.30
C ALA A 19 -12.23 -20.70 -2.06
N ALA A 20 -12.73 -19.59 -1.52
CA ALA A 20 -12.53 -18.26 -2.10
C ALA A 20 -11.05 -17.81 -2.01
N HIS A 21 -10.35 -18.14 -0.93
CA HIS A 21 -8.94 -17.85 -0.77
C HIS A 21 -8.09 -18.64 -1.77
N ALA A 22 -8.32 -19.95 -1.90
CA ALA A 22 -7.64 -20.79 -2.89
C ALA A 22 -7.98 -20.37 -4.32
N ALA A 23 -9.25 -20.04 -4.62
CA ALA A 23 -9.66 -19.52 -5.91
C ALA A 23 -9.02 -18.17 -6.22
N CYS A 24 -8.90 -17.28 -5.23
CA CYS A 24 -8.21 -16.00 -5.37
C CYS A 24 -6.72 -16.19 -5.67
N LEU A 25 -6.04 -17.12 -4.97
CA LEU A 25 -4.64 -17.44 -5.25
C LEU A 25 -4.46 -18.06 -6.64
N ALA A 26 -5.30 -19.03 -7.02
CA ALA A 26 -5.25 -19.64 -8.35
C ALA A 26 -5.55 -18.64 -9.47
N ALA A 27 -6.48 -17.71 -9.24
CA ALA A 27 -6.80 -16.61 -10.15
C ALA A 27 -5.66 -15.61 -10.30
N ILE A 28 -4.99 -15.28 -9.19
CA ILE A 28 -3.78 -14.47 -9.18
C ILE A 28 -2.73 -15.19 -10.04
N ASP A 29 -2.41 -16.44 -9.75
CA ASP A 29 -1.41 -17.24 -10.48
C ASP A 29 -1.74 -17.38 -11.97
N GLU A 30 -3.00 -17.62 -12.32
CA GLU A 30 -3.48 -17.65 -13.71
C GLU A 30 -3.28 -16.30 -14.41
N ARG A 31 -3.56 -15.18 -13.74
CA ARG A 31 -3.31 -13.86 -14.31
C ARG A 31 -1.81 -13.57 -14.43
N LEU A 32 -0.98 -14.03 -13.49
CA LEU A 32 0.49 -13.93 -13.61
C LEU A 32 0.98 -14.66 -14.86
N ARG A 33 0.35 -15.78 -15.23
CA ARG A 33 0.63 -16.50 -16.48
C ARG A 33 0.11 -15.78 -17.72
N ARG A 34 -1.06 -15.11 -17.65
CA ARG A 34 -1.70 -14.42 -18.80
C ARG A 34 -1.24 -13.00 -19.08
N ALA A 35 -0.69 -12.28 -18.11
CA ALA A 35 -0.34 -10.86 -18.21
C ALA A 35 0.88 -10.55 -19.12
N ALA A 36 1.15 -11.40 -20.11
CA ALA A 36 2.22 -11.22 -21.09
C ALA A 36 1.85 -10.25 -22.25
N GLY A 37 0.70 -9.55 -22.24
CA GLY A 37 0.24 -8.79 -23.42
C GLY A 37 -0.58 -7.49 -23.24
N ASP A 38 -1.54 -7.41 -22.31
CA ASP A 38 -2.67 -6.45 -22.47
C ASP A 38 -2.86 -5.42 -21.33
N GLY A 39 -1.79 -4.88 -20.75
CA GLY A 39 -1.88 -3.88 -19.66
C GLY A 39 -1.00 -2.65 -19.89
N MET A 40 -1.38 -1.47 -19.39
CA MET A 40 -0.46 -0.33 -19.31
C MET A 40 0.72 -0.73 -18.41
N PRO A 41 1.97 -0.67 -18.88
CA PRO A 41 3.09 -1.13 -18.09
C PRO A 41 3.32 -0.20 -16.89
N LEU A 42 3.33 -0.74 -15.65
CA LEU A 42 3.93 -0.05 -14.51
C LEU A 42 5.35 0.35 -14.94
N ARG A 43 5.71 1.62 -14.74
CA ARG A 43 7.04 2.11 -15.07
C ARG A 43 8.11 1.23 -14.42
N ALA A 44 9.23 1.07 -15.13
CA ALA A 44 10.41 0.37 -14.63
C ALA A 44 10.78 0.93 -13.26
N ARG A 45 10.92 0.04 -12.27
CA ARG A 45 11.23 0.44 -10.90
C ARG A 45 12.66 0.94 -10.84
N THR A 46 12.85 2.11 -10.25
CA THR A 46 14.19 2.59 -9.91
C THR A 46 14.72 1.72 -8.77
N ALA A 47 15.84 1.04 -9.01
CA ALA A 47 16.53 0.29 -7.97
C ALA A 47 17.14 1.29 -6.98
N VAL A 48 16.46 1.54 -5.86
CA VAL A 48 16.98 2.36 -4.77
C VAL A 48 17.59 1.44 -3.73
N GLN A 49 18.92 1.45 -3.60
CA GLN A 49 19.61 0.83 -2.47
C GLN A 49 19.58 1.78 -1.29
N LEU A 50 18.83 1.40 -0.26
CA LEU A 50 18.76 2.10 1.02
C LEU A 50 19.58 1.36 2.06
N PRO A 51 20.22 2.05 3.01
CA PRO A 51 20.83 1.39 4.15
C PRO A 51 19.75 0.63 4.93
N PRO A 52 19.99 -0.62 5.34
CA PRO A 52 19.02 -1.38 6.10
C PRO A 52 18.75 -0.70 7.44
N PRO A 53 17.50 -0.62 7.90
CA PRO A 53 17.20 -0.14 9.24
C PRO A 53 17.77 -1.09 10.29
N ALA A 54 17.91 -0.61 11.53
CA ALA A 54 18.34 -1.47 12.62
C ALA A 54 17.32 -2.59 12.86
N PRO A 55 17.75 -3.78 13.33
CA PRO A 55 16.80 -4.83 13.67
C PRO A 55 15.86 -4.37 14.79
N ALA A 56 14.60 -4.81 14.71
CA ALA A 56 13.65 -4.55 15.79
C ALA A 56 14.06 -5.34 17.05
N GLY A 57 14.05 -4.66 18.20
CA GLY A 57 14.29 -5.31 19.49
C GLY A 57 13.16 -6.29 19.89
N PRO A 58 13.34 -7.07 20.96
CA PRO A 58 12.33 -7.99 21.46
C PRO A 58 10.97 -7.30 21.69
N GLY A 59 9.90 -7.94 21.21
CA GLY A 59 8.53 -7.42 21.37
C GLY A 59 8.21 -6.18 20.52
N ARG A 60 9.05 -5.81 19.56
CA ARG A 60 8.83 -4.69 18.63
C ARG A 60 8.76 -5.15 17.18
N ALA A 61 8.04 -4.41 16.35
CA ALA A 61 7.93 -4.60 14.92
C ALA A 61 8.83 -3.63 14.13
N SER A 62 9.41 -4.12 13.04
CA SER A 62 10.05 -3.32 12.00
C SER A 62 8.97 -2.79 11.06
N LEU A 63 8.90 -1.47 10.90
CA LEU A 63 7.82 -0.79 10.16
C LEU A 63 8.39 0.04 9.02
N ALA A 64 7.77 0.00 7.85
CA ALA A 64 8.06 0.89 6.74
C ALA A 64 6.86 1.80 6.51
N PHE A 65 7.08 3.10 6.51
CA PHE A 65 6.06 4.10 6.26
C PHE A 65 6.24 4.67 4.87
N LEU A 66 5.23 4.53 4.02
CA LEU A 66 5.09 5.33 2.81
C LEU A 66 4.30 6.58 3.16
N ILE A 67 4.88 7.76 2.97
CA ILE A 67 4.20 9.04 3.14
C ILE A 67 4.07 9.70 1.76
N MET A 68 2.84 10.04 1.37
CA MET A 68 2.56 10.76 0.12
C MET A 68 2.26 12.23 0.40
N ALA A 69 3.05 13.14 -0.18
CA ALA A 69 2.99 14.57 0.07
C ALA A 69 2.73 15.37 -1.20
N HIS A 70 1.88 16.39 -1.10
CA HIS A 70 1.60 17.31 -2.21
C HIS A 70 1.33 18.75 -1.76
N ARG A 71 0.97 18.98 -0.49
CA ARG A 71 0.57 20.30 0.00
C ARG A 71 1.77 21.22 0.22
N ARG A 72 1.56 22.53 0.07
CA ARG A 72 2.59 23.58 0.23
C ARG A 72 3.38 23.47 1.54
N PHE A 73 2.70 23.14 2.64
CA PHE A 73 3.28 23.04 3.98
C PHE A 73 3.54 21.60 4.43
N ALA A 74 3.57 20.64 3.50
CA ALA A 74 3.76 19.23 3.81
C ALA A 74 5.09 18.96 4.55
N HIS A 75 6.15 19.71 4.28
CA HIS A 75 7.43 19.57 5.01
C HIS A 75 7.23 19.67 6.53
N ALA A 76 6.39 20.60 7.01
CA ALA A 76 6.17 20.79 8.43
C ALA A 76 5.34 19.66 9.06
N THR A 77 4.31 19.18 8.36
CA THR A 77 3.44 18.10 8.86
C THR A 77 4.14 16.75 8.79
N VAL A 78 4.83 16.45 7.68
CA VAL A 78 5.62 15.24 7.50
C VAL A 78 6.77 15.19 8.51
N ALA A 79 7.49 16.29 8.77
CA ALA A 79 8.53 16.31 9.79
C ALA A 79 8.01 15.98 11.20
N ARG A 80 6.80 16.46 11.55
CA ARG A 80 6.15 16.12 12.83
C ARG A 80 5.75 14.64 12.88
N LEU A 81 5.20 14.12 11.78
CA LEU A 81 4.77 12.74 11.66
C LEU A 81 5.96 11.77 11.77
N VAL A 82 7.05 12.04 11.04
CA VAL A 82 8.30 11.26 11.09
C VAL A 82 8.83 11.25 12.51
N ARG A 83 8.98 12.41 13.17
CA ARG A 83 9.44 12.48 14.57
C ARG A 83 8.57 11.69 15.54
N ALA A 84 7.25 11.71 15.39
CA ALA A 84 6.34 10.99 16.28
C ALA A 84 6.43 9.47 16.09
N LEU A 85 6.70 9.02 14.87
CA LEU A 85 6.76 7.62 14.49
C LEU A 85 8.18 7.05 14.51
N ASP A 86 9.20 7.86 14.75
CA ASP A 86 10.59 7.45 14.57
C ASP A 86 11.02 6.34 15.54
N ALA A 87 11.75 5.36 14.99
CA ALA A 87 12.49 4.37 15.74
C ALA A 87 13.63 3.81 14.86
N PRO A 88 14.72 3.27 15.45
CA PRO A 88 15.85 2.73 14.68
C PRO A 88 15.47 1.64 13.67
N SER A 89 14.42 0.85 13.98
CA SER A 89 13.90 -0.22 13.13
C SER A 89 12.81 0.22 12.15
N HIS A 90 12.60 1.53 12.00
CA HIS A 90 11.62 2.08 11.09
C HIS A 90 12.29 2.68 9.85
N LEU A 91 11.62 2.52 8.71
CA LEU A 91 12.00 3.06 7.42
C LEU A 91 10.94 4.07 6.97
N PHE A 92 11.37 5.25 6.50
CA PHE A 92 10.44 6.27 5.97
C PHE A 92 10.73 6.50 4.49
N LEU A 93 9.75 6.15 3.66
CA LEU A 93 9.74 6.42 2.23
C LEU A 93 8.80 7.59 1.99
N LEU A 94 9.28 8.63 1.33
CA LEU A 94 8.52 9.84 1.05
C LEU A 94 8.34 9.97 -0.46
N HIS A 95 7.10 9.98 -0.93
CA HIS A 95 6.78 10.45 -2.27
C HIS A 95 6.30 11.89 -2.19
N ILE A 96 6.84 12.74 -3.06
CA ILE A 96 6.40 14.13 -3.23
C ILE A 96 5.86 14.26 -4.66
N ASP A 97 4.62 14.71 -4.81
CA ASP A 97 4.04 14.97 -6.14
C ASP A 97 4.99 15.88 -6.95
N ALA A 98 5.19 15.56 -8.23
CA ALA A 98 6.08 16.32 -9.10
C ALA A 98 5.66 17.80 -9.22
N ARG A 99 4.37 18.10 -9.04
CA ARG A 99 3.78 19.44 -9.04
C ARG A 99 3.81 20.13 -7.69
N ALA A 100 4.24 19.45 -6.62
CA ALA A 100 4.30 20.03 -5.28
C ALA A 100 5.40 21.10 -5.15
N HIS A 101 5.23 21.97 -4.17
CA HIS A 101 6.13 23.08 -3.89
C HIS A 101 7.56 22.61 -3.55
N SER A 102 8.58 23.29 -4.10
CA SER A 102 9.99 22.91 -3.98
C SER A 102 10.51 22.81 -2.54
N ALA A 103 9.96 23.61 -1.62
CA ALA A 103 10.29 23.56 -0.19
C ALA A 103 10.14 22.16 0.43
N VAL A 104 9.20 21.34 -0.04
CA VAL A 104 9.03 19.97 0.47
C VAL A 104 10.21 19.09 0.07
N ALA A 105 10.65 19.19 -1.18
CA ALA A 105 11.81 18.45 -1.68
C ALA A 105 13.12 18.95 -1.04
N GLY A 106 13.25 20.26 -0.83
CA GLY A 106 14.40 20.85 -0.15
C GLY A 106 14.55 20.36 1.29
N TRP A 107 13.45 20.31 2.05
CA TRP A 107 13.46 19.71 3.39
C TRP A 107 13.79 18.22 3.34
N ALA A 108 13.14 17.46 2.46
CA ALA A 108 13.37 16.02 2.35
C ALA A 108 14.83 15.68 2.03
N ALA A 109 15.50 16.47 1.18
CA ALA A 109 16.91 16.30 0.87
C ALA A 109 17.84 16.55 2.08
N SER A 110 17.39 17.32 3.07
CA SER A 110 18.13 17.62 4.30
C SER A 110 17.80 16.70 5.49
N GLU A 111 16.75 15.89 5.38
CA GLU A 111 16.26 15.03 6.45
C GLU A 111 16.82 13.60 6.30
N PRO A 112 17.80 13.18 7.13
CA PRO A 112 18.44 11.87 6.97
C PRO A 112 17.52 10.69 7.28
N ARG A 113 16.40 10.91 7.99
CA ARG A 113 15.45 9.84 8.32
C ARG A 113 14.50 9.49 7.18
N VAL A 114 14.38 10.33 6.14
CA VAL A 114 13.47 10.09 5.01
C VAL A 114 14.22 9.75 3.74
N HIS A 115 13.68 8.81 2.98
CA HIS A 115 14.18 8.44 1.66
C HIS A 115 13.18 8.89 0.61
N LEU A 116 13.62 9.85 -0.22
CA LEU A 116 12.79 10.39 -1.29
C LEU A 116 12.65 9.36 -2.42
N LEU A 117 11.40 9.01 -2.74
CA LEU A 117 11.07 8.21 -3.91
C LEU A 117 11.08 9.06 -5.18
N GLU A 118 11.11 8.40 -6.35
CA GLU A 118 11.00 9.10 -7.63
C GLU A 118 9.71 9.93 -7.67
N ARG A 119 9.87 11.24 -7.89
CA ARG A 119 8.75 12.17 -7.94
C ARG A 119 7.97 11.96 -9.22
N ARG A 120 6.65 11.88 -9.10
CA ARG A 120 5.72 11.81 -10.24
C ARG A 120 4.40 12.51 -9.91
N PRO A 121 3.67 13.01 -10.93
CA PRO A 121 2.31 13.49 -10.73
C PRO A 121 1.43 12.36 -10.20
N VAL A 122 0.64 12.65 -9.17
CA VAL A 122 -0.35 11.72 -8.62
C VAL A 122 -1.72 12.37 -8.66
N GLY A 123 -2.65 11.76 -9.40
CA GLY A 123 -4.04 12.22 -9.49
C GLY A 123 -4.86 11.80 -8.27
N TRP A 124 -5.80 12.64 -7.85
CA TRP A 124 -6.77 12.26 -6.81
C TRP A 124 -7.67 11.13 -7.32
N GLY A 125 -7.70 10.00 -6.61
CA GLY A 125 -8.48 8.83 -7.01
C GLY A 125 -7.94 8.08 -8.24
N ALA A 126 -6.73 8.42 -8.69
CA ALA A 126 -6.13 7.83 -9.88
C ALA A 126 -5.21 6.64 -9.55
N ALA A 127 -5.03 5.75 -10.53
CA ALA A 127 -4.15 4.58 -10.41
C ALA A 127 -2.71 4.93 -9.99
N SER A 128 -2.21 6.12 -10.37
CA SER A 128 -0.92 6.67 -9.94
C SER A 128 -0.66 6.59 -8.42
N GLN A 129 -1.70 6.64 -7.57
CA GLN A 129 -1.55 6.43 -6.12
C GLN A 129 -1.13 5.00 -5.79
N VAL A 130 -1.73 4.01 -6.46
CA VAL A 130 -1.42 2.59 -6.32
C VAL A 130 -0.03 2.29 -6.88
N GLU A 131 0.36 2.92 -7.97
CA GLU A 131 1.71 2.74 -8.55
C GLU A 131 2.80 3.16 -7.57
N VAL A 132 2.66 4.34 -6.94
CA VAL A 132 3.59 4.81 -5.91
C VAL A 132 3.60 3.87 -4.71
N LEU A 133 2.45 3.35 -4.29
CA LEU A 133 2.37 2.36 -3.22
C LEU A 133 3.13 1.07 -3.56
N LEU A 134 2.94 0.52 -4.75
CA LEU A 134 3.59 -0.71 -5.19
C LEU A 134 5.11 -0.56 -5.33
N GLU A 135 5.57 0.61 -5.79
CA GLU A 135 6.99 0.94 -5.83
C GLU A 135 7.58 1.05 -4.41
N ALA A 136 6.90 1.76 -3.51
CA ALA A 136 7.34 1.88 -2.13
C ALA A 136 7.40 0.53 -1.42
N VAL A 137 6.43 -0.35 -1.66
CA VAL A 137 6.45 -1.74 -1.16
C VAL A 137 7.68 -2.49 -1.68
N ALA A 138 7.97 -2.38 -2.98
CA ALA A 138 9.15 -3.03 -3.57
C ALA A 138 10.46 -2.55 -2.91
N ILE A 139 10.61 -1.23 -2.77
CA ILE A 139 11.79 -0.61 -2.16
C ILE A 139 11.90 -1.00 -0.68
N ALA A 140 10.80 -0.98 0.08
CA ALA A 140 10.79 -1.33 1.49
C ALA A 140 11.22 -2.79 1.72
N LEU A 141 10.70 -3.73 0.92
CA LEU A 141 11.05 -5.15 1.02
C LEU A 141 12.51 -5.42 0.64
N ALA A 142 13.04 -4.68 -0.35
CA ALA A 142 14.44 -4.80 -0.74
C ALA A 142 15.40 -4.20 0.32
N ALA A 143 15.03 -3.06 0.90
CA ALA A 143 15.85 -2.36 1.90
C ALA A 143 15.84 -3.03 3.27
N ALA A 144 14.72 -3.67 3.66
CA ALA A 144 14.53 -4.28 4.96
C ALA A 144 14.02 -5.72 4.83
N PRO A 145 14.91 -6.72 4.65
CA PRO A 145 14.49 -8.12 4.51
C PRO A 145 13.74 -8.68 5.72
N SER A 146 13.95 -8.12 6.92
CA SER A 146 13.25 -8.46 8.16
C SER A 146 12.08 -7.52 8.47
N LEU A 147 11.56 -6.82 7.47
CA LEU A 147 10.41 -5.94 7.64
C LEU A 147 9.18 -6.73 8.09
N ASP A 148 8.39 -6.17 8.99
CA ASP A 148 7.15 -6.82 9.44
C ASP A 148 5.91 -6.22 8.80
N PHE A 149 5.91 -4.89 8.60
CA PHE A 149 4.75 -4.17 8.05
C PHE A 149 5.13 -3.01 7.14
N VAL A 150 4.29 -2.75 6.14
CA VAL A 150 4.25 -1.52 5.35
C VAL A 150 2.97 -0.76 5.69
N ILE A 151 3.08 0.55 5.95
CA ILE A 151 1.97 1.43 6.32
C ILE A 151 1.98 2.62 5.38
N ASN A 152 0.88 2.88 4.68
CA ASN A 152 0.77 4.09 3.87
C ASN A 152 0.07 5.22 4.65
N LEU A 153 0.55 6.44 4.44
CA LEU A 153 0.12 7.69 5.07
C LEU A 153 0.18 8.83 4.04
N SER A 154 -0.51 9.92 4.32
CA SER A 154 -0.43 11.21 3.62
C SER A 154 0.31 12.24 4.47
N ASP A 155 0.66 13.36 3.83
CA ASP A 155 1.09 14.55 4.53
C ASP A 155 0.04 15.15 5.50
N ALA A 156 -1.21 14.68 5.48
CA ALA A 156 -2.31 15.14 6.34
C ALA A 156 -2.55 14.27 7.57
N ASP A 157 -1.94 13.09 7.63
CA ASP A 157 -2.08 12.19 8.76
C ASP A 157 -1.32 12.67 10.00
N VAL A 158 -1.87 12.34 11.16
CA VAL A 158 -1.30 12.66 12.46
C VAL A 158 -1.19 11.41 13.31
N ALA A 159 -0.03 11.21 13.93
CA ALA A 159 0.18 10.09 14.83
C ALA A 159 -0.53 10.35 16.17
N LEU A 160 -1.48 9.48 16.54
CA LEU A 160 -2.14 9.50 17.85
C LEU A 160 -1.40 8.69 18.92
N ARG A 161 -0.43 7.88 18.49
CA ARG A 161 0.44 7.04 19.31
C ARG A 161 1.86 7.17 18.79
N THR A 162 2.83 6.97 19.68
CA THR A 162 4.25 6.97 19.32
C THR A 162 4.60 5.79 18.44
N GLY A 163 5.68 5.91 17.66
CA GLY A 163 6.22 4.80 16.86
C GLY A 163 6.51 3.55 17.70
N ARG A 164 6.99 3.73 18.94
CA ARG A 164 7.24 2.62 19.87
C ARG A 164 5.96 1.91 20.30
N GLU A 165 4.90 2.65 20.65
CA GLU A 165 3.61 2.06 21.02
C GLU A 165 2.99 1.29 19.83
N LEU A 166 3.03 1.88 18.64
CA LEU A 166 2.54 1.25 17.41
C LEU A 166 3.33 -0.03 17.11
N SER A 167 4.66 0.04 17.16
CA SER A 167 5.56 -1.10 16.92
C SER A 167 5.32 -2.24 17.91
N SER A 168 5.15 -1.94 19.21
CA SER A 168 4.83 -2.95 20.22
C SER A 168 3.44 -3.56 20.03
N PHE A 169 2.45 -2.78 19.58
CA PHE A 169 1.13 -3.29 19.24
C PHE A 169 1.21 -4.26 18.06
N LEU A 170 1.80 -3.83 16.95
CA LEU A 170 1.90 -4.62 15.72
C LEU A 170 2.78 -5.87 15.86
N ALA A 171 3.74 -5.87 16.79
CA ALA A 171 4.56 -7.05 17.10
C ALA A 171 3.70 -8.27 17.51
N ARG A 172 2.55 -8.04 18.15
CA ARG A 172 1.61 -9.11 18.55
C ARG A 172 0.71 -9.58 17.40
N HIS A 173 0.74 -8.91 16.26
CA HIS A 173 -0.13 -9.16 15.11
C HIS A 173 0.67 -9.42 13.83
N ARG A 174 1.92 -9.91 13.96
CA ARG A 174 2.76 -10.29 12.81
C ARG A 174 2.01 -11.23 11.86
N GLY A 175 2.12 -10.94 10.57
CA GLY A 175 1.43 -11.69 9.53
C GLY A 175 -0.01 -11.23 9.25
N THR A 176 -0.62 -10.41 10.12
CA THR A 176 -1.98 -9.91 9.93
C THR A 176 -1.99 -8.54 9.27
N SER A 177 -2.72 -8.38 8.16
CA SER A 177 -2.94 -7.06 7.55
C SER A 177 -4.20 -6.40 8.08
N PHE A 178 -4.19 -5.07 8.23
CA PHE A 178 -5.32 -4.27 8.67
C PHE A 178 -5.77 -3.36 7.53
N VAL A 179 -6.91 -3.67 6.94
CA VAL A 179 -7.52 -2.91 5.85
C VAL A 179 -9.00 -2.75 6.16
N ALA A 180 -9.50 -1.51 6.06
CA ALA A 180 -10.93 -1.27 6.20
C ALA A 180 -11.64 -1.63 4.89
N ALA A 181 -12.40 -2.73 4.90
CA ALA A 181 -13.27 -3.13 3.80
C ALA A 181 -14.75 -2.89 4.17
N LYS A 182 -15.52 -2.42 3.21
CA LYS A 182 -16.97 -2.24 3.25
C LYS A 182 -17.61 -3.29 2.36
N PHE A 183 -18.69 -3.87 2.85
CA PHE A 183 -19.46 -4.89 2.13
C PHE A 183 -20.70 -4.26 1.49
N PRO A 184 -21.08 -4.66 0.25
CA PRO A 184 -22.19 -4.04 -0.47
C PRO A 184 -23.50 -4.00 0.33
N ALA A 185 -23.79 -5.06 1.10
CA ALA A 185 -25.00 -5.20 1.90
C ALA A 185 -25.11 -4.18 3.06
N ARG A 186 -24.02 -3.54 3.47
CA ARG A 186 -23.99 -2.61 4.62
C ARG A 186 -23.98 -1.12 4.24
N ASP A 187 -23.69 -0.77 2.99
CA ASP A 187 -23.53 0.64 2.57
C ASP A 187 -23.93 0.83 1.10
N GLY A 188 -25.17 0.46 0.77
CA GLY A 188 -25.71 0.46 -0.60
C GLY A 188 -25.69 1.83 -1.27
N MET A 189 -25.90 2.92 -0.53
CA MET A 189 -25.84 4.28 -1.06
C MET A 189 -24.44 4.67 -1.53
N ARG A 190 -23.38 4.42 -0.73
CA ARG A 190 -22.00 4.68 -1.21
C ARG A 190 -21.61 3.72 -2.32
N TYR A 191 -22.03 2.46 -2.26
CA TYR A 191 -21.83 1.56 -3.39
C TYR A 191 -22.52 2.08 -4.66
N GLY A 192 -23.70 2.70 -4.57
CA GLY A 192 -24.32 3.39 -5.71
C GLY A 192 -23.52 4.61 -6.18
N ALA A 193 -23.14 5.49 -5.26
CA ALA A 193 -22.42 6.73 -5.58
C ALA A 193 -21.02 6.49 -6.17
N HIS A 194 -20.32 5.44 -5.74
CA HIS A 194 -19.03 5.03 -6.30
C HIS A 194 -19.18 4.17 -7.57
N ALA A 195 -20.40 3.78 -7.96
CA ALA A 195 -20.62 3.09 -9.23
C ALA A 195 -20.31 3.98 -10.44
N THR A 196 -20.45 5.30 -10.31
CA THR A 196 -20.06 6.26 -11.36
C THR A 196 -18.53 6.41 -11.48
N MET A 197 -17.78 6.17 -10.39
CA MET A 197 -16.32 6.07 -10.42
C MET A 197 -15.85 4.73 -11.01
N ARG A 198 -16.71 3.70 -10.97
CA ARG A 198 -16.54 2.44 -11.71
C ARG A 198 -16.97 2.64 -13.15
N THR A 199 -16.20 3.40 -13.92
CA THR A 199 -16.40 3.36 -15.38
C THR A 199 -16.17 1.92 -15.86
N PRO A 200 -16.83 1.47 -16.95
CA PRO A 200 -16.67 0.11 -17.48
C PRO A 200 -15.20 -0.32 -17.64
N ALA A 201 -14.31 0.63 -17.95
CA ALA A 201 -12.87 0.41 -18.05
C ALA A 201 -12.17 -0.04 -16.75
N TRP A 202 -12.71 0.24 -15.55
CA TRP A 202 -12.15 -0.28 -14.29
C TRP A 202 -12.60 -1.70 -13.96
N LEU A 203 -13.69 -2.16 -14.56
CA LEU A 203 -14.33 -3.46 -14.27
C LEU A 203 -14.05 -4.49 -15.36
N GLU A 204 -13.28 -4.13 -16.39
CA GLU A 204 -12.85 -5.04 -17.43
C GLU A 204 -11.34 -5.34 -17.30
N PRO A 205 -10.96 -6.61 -17.12
CA PRO A 205 -11.83 -7.79 -17.04
C PRO A 205 -12.59 -7.92 -15.69
N PRO A 206 -13.71 -8.66 -15.63
CA PRO A 206 -14.47 -8.92 -14.41
C PRO A 206 -13.66 -9.78 -13.42
N PRO A 207 -13.85 -9.63 -12.09
CA PRO A 207 -13.02 -10.26 -11.06
C PRO A 207 -12.92 -11.77 -11.35
N PRO A 208 -11.72 -12.38 -11.19
CA PRO A 208 -11.56 -13.79 -11.47
C PRO A 208 -12.56 -14.65 -10.69
N GLN A 209 -12.93 -15.81 -11.23
CA GLN A 209 -13.90 -16.70 -10.58
C GLN A 209 -13.53 -16.97 -9.12
N GLY A 210 -14.51 -16.83 -8.23
CA GLY A 210 -14.32 -16.99 -6.79
C GLY A 210 -13.78 -15.76 -6.06
N THR A 211 -13.61 -14.62 -6.74
CA THR A 211 -13.21 -13.35 -6.14
C THR A 211 -14.29 -12.27 -6.29
N SER A 212 -14.31 -11.33 -5.35
CA SER A 212 -15.29 -10.24 -5.31
C SER A 212 -14.57 -8.92 -5.04
N PHE A 213 -15.08 -7.85 -5.64
CA PHE A 213 -14.62 -6.51 -5.32
C PHE A 213 -15.22 -6.00 -4.00
N PHE A 214 -14.37 -5.41 -3.17
CA PHE A 214 -14.77 -4.70 -1.97
C PHE A 214 -14.37 -3.24 -2.08
N HIS A 215 -15.21 -2.34 -1.56
CA HIS A 215 -14.83 -0.94 -1.38
C HIS A 215 -14.16 -0.82 -0.02
N GLY A 216 -13.29 0.17 0.15
CA GLY A 216 -12.56 0.29 1.40
C GLY A 216 -11.84 1.60 1.55
N SER A 217 -10.98 1.64 2.55
CA SER A 217 -10.01 2.71 2.72
C SER A 217 -8.78 2.43 1.86
N GLN A 218 -8.18 3.49 1.31
CA GLN A 218 -6.84 3.43 0.74
C GLN A 218 -5.75 3.26 1.82
N TRP A 219 -6.06 3.59 3.08
CA TRP A 219 -5.15 3.46 4.21
C TRP A 219 -5.12 2.01 4.72
N ALA A 220 -3.92 1.45 4.76
CA ALA A 220 -3.67 0.06 5.09
C ALA A 220 -2.41 -0.11 5.94
N VAL A 221 -2.45 -1.13 6.80
CA VAL A 221 -1.26 -1.73 7.41
C VAL A 221 -1.10 -3.11 6.79
N LEU A 222 -0.13 -3.27 5.90
CA LEU A 222 0.12 -4.50 5.18
C LEU A 222 1.20 -5.30 5.92
N SER A 223 0.94 -6.57 6.21
CA SER A 223 2.01 -7.47 6.68
C SER A 223 3.04 -7.69 5.58
N ALA A 224 4.28 -8.03 5.96
CA ALA A 224 5.34 -8.31 5.00
C ALA A 224 4.98 -9.44 4.02
N GLU A 225 4.23 -10.45 4.46
CA GLU A 225 3.69 -11.50 3.59
C GLU A 225 2.75 -10.91 2.51
N ALA A 226 1.79 -10.07 2.92
CA ALA A 226 0.85 -9.44 1.99
C ALA A 226 1.56 -8.46 1.03
N ALA A 227 2.50 -7.66 1.56
CA ALA A 227 3.33 -6.75 0.79
C ALA A 227 4.17 -7.51 -0.26
N SER A 228 4.78 -8.64 0.12
CA SER A 228 5.55 -9.50 -0.78
C SER A 228 4.68 -10.10 -1.89
N ARG A 229 3.46 -10.57 -1.56
CA ARG A 229 2.50 -11.04 -2.57
C ARG A 229 2.12 -9.92 -3.55
N LEU A 230 1.82 -8.72 -3.07
CA LEU A 230 1.54 -7.56 -3.93
C LEU A 230 2.72 -7.20 -4.83
N HIS A 231 3.95 -7.27 -4.31
CA HIS A 231 5.16 -7.07 -5.08
C HIS A 231 5.32 -8.11 -6.18
N THR A 232 5.20 -9.40 -5.86
CA THR A 232 5.31 -10.50 -6.83
C THR A 232 4.25 -10.40 -7.92
N VAL A 233 3.00 -10.09 -7.55
CA VAL A 233 1.90 -9.96 -8.52
C VAL A 233 2.15 -8.81 -9.50
N SER A 234 2.63 -7.67 -9.00
CA SER A 234 2.96 -6.51 -9.84
C SER A 234 4.23 -6.73 -10.69
N SER A 235 5.20 -7.51 -10.21
CA SER A 235 6.40 -7.91 -10.97
C SER A 235 6.09 -8.90 -12.09
N CYS A 236 5.28 -9.93 -11.81
CA CYS A 236 4.92 -10.97 -12.77
C CYS A 236 3.90 -10.50 -13.81
N SER A 237 3.06 -9.50 -13.48
CA SER A 237 2.08 -8.95 -14.44
C SER A 237 2.66 -7.96 -15.46
N ARG A 238 4.00 -7.84 -15.55
CA ARG A 238 4.72 -6.72 -16.20
C ARG A 238 4.08 -5.37 -15.89
N GLY A 239 3.59 -5.22 -14.65
CA GLY A 239 3.01 -3.98 -14.21
C GLY A 239 1.59 -3.70 -14.69
N THR A 240 0.68 -4.66 -14.66
CA THR A 240 -0.73 -4.33 -14.89
C THR A 240 -1.45 -4.12 -13.55
N VAL A 241 -1.95 -2.90 -13.28
CA VAL A 241 -2.90 -2.64 -12.19
C VAL A 241 -4.30 -2.98 -12.69
N TRP A 242 -5.08 -3.70 -11.88
CA TRP A 242 -6.44 -4.15 -12.19
C TRP A 242 -7.48 -3.04 -12.38
N CYS A 243 -7.04 -1.78 -12.32
CA CYS A 243 -7.83 -0.61 -11.99
C CYS A 243 -7.13 0.63 -12.60
N THR A 244 -7.14 0.77 -13.92
CA THR A 244 -6.69 1.98 -14.62
C THR A 244 -7.77 2.45 -15.59
N PRO A 245 -8.43 3.59 -15.35
CA PRO A 245 -9.08 4.32 -16.43
C PRO A 245 -8.03 5.14 -17.16
N GLN A 246 -8.19 5.29 -18.47
CA GLN A 246 -7.67 6.46 -19.17
C GLN A 246 -8.53 7.66 -18.75
N LEU A 247 -8.11 8.38 -17.71
CA LEU A 247 -8.56 9.76 -17.55
C LEU A 247 -7.63 10.58 -18.44
N SER A 248 -8.13 11.08 -19.57
CA SER A 248 -7.39 12.05 -20.37
C SER A 248 -6.99 13.21 -19.47
N GLU A 249 -5.70 13.50 -19.44
CA GLU A 249 -5.19 14.75 -18.89
C GLU A 249 -5.75 15.89 -19.74
N HIS A 250 -6.76 16.58 -19.19
CA HIS A 250 -7.22 17.89 -19.63
C HIS A 250 -7.01 18.89 -18.50
#